data_AF-A0A2N8ME29-F1
#
_entry.id   AF-A0A2N8ME29-F1
#
_cell.length_a   1.000
_cell.length_b   1.000
_cell.length_c   1.000
_cell.angle_alpha   90.00
_cell.angle_beta   90.00
_cell.angle_gamma   90.00
#
_symmetry.space_group_name_H-M   'P 1'
#
loop_
_entity.id
_entity.type
_entity.pdbx_description
1 polymer ?
#
loop_
_entity_poly.entity_id
_entity_poly.type
_entity_poly.pdbx_seq_one_letter_code
_entity_poly.pdbx_strand_id
1 'polypeptide(L)' 'MALVLAVTTLMMGLVSIAHAQEECPYGQYRAASGDCVPRPNKNRAGATAICKGGSFSHSEHPHSGGTCSSHGGVLQYLDQ' A
#
# COMPACT_ATOMS: atom_id res chain seq x y z
N MET A 1 28.38 -52.93 21.97
CA MET A 1 28.50 -51.58 22.55
C MET A 1 29.35 -50.74 21.62
N ALA A 2 28.70 -50.00 20.71
CA ALA A 2 29.24 -48.87 19.97
C ALA A 2 28.04 -48.14 19.36
N LEU A 3 27.52 -47.17 20.12
CA LEU A 3 26.42 -46.30 19.72
C LEU A 3 26.98 -45.21 18.81
N VAL A 4 26.65 -45.24 17.51
CA VAL A 4 27.02 -44.17 16.58
C VAL A 4 25.85 -43.18 16.53
N LEU A 5 26.02 -42.03 17.17
CA LEU A 5 25.04 -40.95 17.20
C LEU A 5 25.00 -40.26 15.83
N ALA A 6 24.04 -40.63 14.98
CA ALA A 6 23.76 -39.89 13.75
C ALA A 6 22.82 -38.72 14.07
N VAL A 7 23.39 -37.62 14.55
CA VAL A 7 22.69 -36.32 14.67
C VAL A 7 22.67 -35.69 13.29
N THR A 8 21.70 -36.03 12.44
CA THR A 8 21.47 -35.32 11.17
C THR A 8 20.55 -34.15 11.44
N THR A 9 21.16 -32.96 11.55
CA THR A 9 20.52 -31.66 11.68
C THR A 9 19.58 -31.38 10.51
N LEU A 10 18.27 -31.50 10.75
CA LEU A 10 17.25 -31.07 9.79
C LEU A 10 17.07 -29.54 9.91
N MET A 11 18.04 -28.78 9.41
CA MET A 11 17.90 -27.33 9.23
C MET A 11 16.97 -27.06 8.05
N MET A 12 15.66 -27.12 8.30
CA MET A 12 14.66 -26.52 7.41
C MET A 12 14.83 -25.00 7.52
N GLY A 13 15.69 -24.46 6.66
CA GLY A 13 15.88 -23.04 6.49
C GLY A 13 14.53 -22.38 6.22
N LEU A 14 14.23 -21.34 6.98
CA LEU A 14 13.14 -20.40 6.71
C LEU A 14 13.43 -19.78 5.35
N VAL A 15 12.83 -20.30 4.28
CA VAL A 15 12.87 -19.65 2.97
C VAL A 15 12.08 -18.37 3.13
N SER A 16 12.78 -17.25 3.31
CA SER A 16 12.20 -15.92 3.17
C SER A 16 11.77 -15.78 1.72
N ILE A 17 10.49 -16.07 1.45
CA ILE A 17 9.80 -15.53 0.29
C ILE A 17 9.83 -14.02 0.46
N ALA A 18 10.88 -13.39 -0.09
CA ALA A 18 10.83 -12.00 -0.44
C ALA A 18 9.67 -11.89 -1.42
N HIS A 19 8.49 -11.53 -0.92
CA HIS A 19 7.39 -11.10 -1.76
C HIS A 19 7.98 -9.97 -2.59
N ALA A 20 8.30 -10.26 -3.85
CA ALA A 20 8.51 -9.22 -4.84
C ALA A 20 7.24 -8.40 -4.75
N GLN A 21 7.32 -7.21 -4.14
CA GLN A 21 6.19 -6.32 -4.11
C GLN A 21 5.91 -6.05 -5.57
N GLU A 22 4.80 -6.57 -6.12
CA GLU A 22 4.30 -6.06 -7.38
C GLU A 22 4.15 -4.55 -7.17
N GLU A 23 5.06 -3.79 -7.76
CA GLU A 23 5.02 -2.34 -7.68
C GLU A 23 3.72 -1.92 -8.36
N CYS A 24 2.98 -1.03 -7.71
CA CYS A 24 1.73 -0.56 -8.28
C CYS A 24 1.98 0.03 -9.68
N PRO A 25 1.03 -0.16 -10.62
CA PRO A 25 1.15 0.41 -11.95
C PRO A 25 1.46 1.90 -11.93
N TYR A 26 2.08 2.39 -13.01
CA TYR A 26 2.41 3.81 -13.12
C TYR A 26 1.20 4.71 -12.82
N GLY A 27 1.43 5.75 -12.03
CA GLY A 27 0.37 6.66 -11.59
C GLY A 27 -0.46 6.17 -10.41
N GLN A 28 -0.18 4.98 -9.87
CA GLN A 28 -0.86 4.43 -8.67
C GLN A 28 0.11 4.24 -7.51
N TYR A 29 -0.41 4.21 -6.29
CA TYR A 29 0.36 3.90 -5.09
C TYR A 29 -0.36 2.84 -4.26
N ARG A 30 0.41 2.13 -3.43
CA ARG A 30 -0.14 1.13 -2.53
C ARG A 30 -0.75 1.82 -1.32
N ALA A 31 -2.06 1.72 -1.15
CA ALA A 31 -2.77 2.18 0.02
C ALA A 31 -2.45 1.32 1.25
N ALA A 32 -2.84 1.79 2.44
CA ALA A 32 -2.61 1.04 3.69
C ALA A 32 -3.38 -0.29 3.74
N SER A 33 -4.47 -0.39 2.99
CA SER A 33 -5.23 -1.62 2.70
C SER A 33 -4.43 -2.68 1.93
N GLY A 34 -3.38 -2.27 1.21
CA GLY A 34 -2.61 -3.12 0.30
C GLY A 34 -3.00 -2.95 -1.18
N ASP A 35 -4.11 -2.27 -1.47
CA ASP A 35 -4.61 -2.07 -2.83
C ASP A 35 -3.84 -0.97 -3.58
N CYS A 36 -3.73 -1.11 -4.90
CA CYS A 36 -3.17 -0.08 -5.75
C CYS A 36 -4.24 0.93 -6.15
N VAL A 37 -4.12 2.15 -5.64
CA VAL A 37 -5.09 3.23 -5.89
C VAL A 37 -4.45 4.35 -6.72
N PRO A 38 -5.21 5.03 -7.60
CA PRO A 38 -4.70 6.15 -8.36
C PRO A 38 -4.16 7.27 -7.46
N ARG A 39 -3.00 7.82 -7.83
CA ARG A 39 -2.52 9.08 -7.24
C ARG A 39 -3.50 10.22 -7.53
N PRO A 40 -3.49 11.28 -6.70
CA PRO A 40 -4.36 12.42 -6.93
C PRO A 40 -4.20 12.98 -8.35
N ASN A 41 -5.31 13.13 -9.07
CA ASN A 41 -5.30 13.55 -10.47
C ASN A 41 -6.52 14.45 -10.76
N LYS A 42 -6.82 14.72 -12.04
CA LYS A 42 -7.92 15.63 -12.44
C LYS A 42 -9.26 14.91 -12.69
N ASN A 43 -9.29 13.58 -12.62
CA ASN A 43 -10.50 12.79 -12.73
C ASN A 43 -11.24 12.76 -11.39
N ARG A 44 -12.51 13.14 -11.40
CA ARG A 44 -13.39 13.08 -10.22
C ARG A 44 -14.02 11.70 -10.02
N ALA A 45 -14.08 10.86 -11.04
CA ALA A 45 -14.77 9.58 -10.95
C ALA A 45 -14.11 8.67 -9.90
N GLY A 46 -14.88 8.19 -8.93
CA GLY A 46 -14.36 7.38 -7.83
C GLY A 46 -13.40 8.11 -6.90
N ALA A 47 -13.52 9.44 -6.81
CA ALA A 47 -12.72 10.23 -5.86
C ALA A 47 -13.42 10.29 -4.50
N THR A 48 -12.63 10.19 -3.44
CA THR A 48 -13.09 10.22 -2.05
C THR A 48 -12.83 11.57 -1.39
N ALA A 49 -11.97 12.42 -2.00
CA ALA A 49 -11.72 13.78 -1.52
C ALA A 49 -11.26 14.73 -2.65
N ILE A 50 -11.49 16.02 -2.46
CA ILE A 50 -10.88 17.11 -3.23
C ILE A 50 -9.72 17.67 -2.41
N CYS A 51 -8.53 17.77 -2.99
CA CYS A 51 -7.37 18.42 -2.39
C CYS A 51 -7.39 19.94 -2.60
N LYS A 52 -6.72 20.72 -1.74
CA LYS A 52 -6.64 22.19 -1.91
C LYS A 52 -5.97 22.63 -3.22
N GLY A 53 -5.04 21.82 -3.75
CA GLY A 53 -4.47 22.02 -5.09
C GLY A 53 -5.42 21.77 -6.26
N GLY A 54 -6.69 21.41 -5.99
CA GLY A 54 -7.71 21.13 -7.01
C GLY A 54 -7.49 19.80 -7.75
N SER A 55 -6.72 18.87 -7.18
CA SER A 55 -6.71 17.46 -7.57
C SER A 55 -7.74 16.67 -6.77
N PHE A 56 -8.15 15.54 -7.29
CA PHE A 56 -9.07 14.59 -6.66
C PHE A 56 -8.26 13.42 -6.10
N SER A 57 -8.46 13.08 -4.83
CA SER A 57 -7.85 11.92 -4.19
C SER A 57 -8.76 10.69 -4.34
N HIS A 58 -8.15 9.54 -4.56
CA HIS A 58 -8.80 8.23 -4.65
C HIS A 58 -8.38 7.32 -3.48
N SER A 59 -7.99 7.91 -2.35
CA SER A 59 -7.60 7.16 -1.16
C SER A 59 -8.82 6.46 -0.57
N GLU A 60 -8.70 5.17 -0.28
CA GLU A 60 -9.72 4.39 0.44
C GLU A 60 -9.86 4.80 1.91
N HIS A 61 -8.92 5.60 2.42
CA HIS A 61 -8.95 6.16 3.76
C HIS A 61 -8.98 7.68 3.71
N PRO A 62 -10.06 8.32 3.23
CA PRO A 62 -10.10 9.75 2.99
C PRO A 62 -9.76 10.57 4.24
N HIS A 63 -10.26 10.18 5.41
CA HIS A 63 -10.03 10.91 6.67
C HIS A 63 -8.66 10.64 7.34
N SER A 64 -7.79 9.85 6.72
CA SER A 64 -6.45 9.61 7.24
C SER A 64 -5.51 10.79 6.96
N GLY A 65 -4.57 11.06 7.88
CA GLY A 65 -3.71 12.25 7.82
C GLY A 65 -2.80 12.36 6.58
N GLY A 66 -2.62 11.26 5.84
CA GLY A 66 -1.84 11.27 4.59
C GLY A 66 -2.61 11.85 3.38
N THR A 67 -3.94 11.85 3.43
CA THR A 67 -4.77 12.27 2.29
C THR A 67 -4.51 13.72 1.91
N CYS A 68 -4.20 13.95 0.63
CA CYS A 68 -3.88 15.27 0.08
C CYS A 68 -2.71 16.00 0.78
N SER A 69 -1.86 15.31 1.55
CA SER A 69 -0.72 15.92 2.27
C SER A 69 0.22 16.71 1.36
N SER A 70 0.56 16.17 0.18
CA SER A 70 1.38 16.86 -0.84
C SER A 70 0.65 17.98 -1.60
N HIS A 71 -0.65 18.16 -1.36
CA HIS A 71 -1.52 19.13 -2.04
C HIS A 71 -2.14 20.15 -1.07
N GLY A 72 -1.56 20.33 0.12
CA GLY A 72 -2.01 21.30 1.13
C GLY A 72 -3.15 20.81 2.03
N GLY A 73 -3.43 19.50 2.00
CA GLY A 73 -4.52 18.86 2.74
C GLY A 73 -5.83 18.80 1.95
N VAL A 74 -6.83 18.21 2.60
CA VAL A 74 -8.17 18.05 2.03
C VAL A 74 -8.92 19.39 2.05
N LEU A 75 -9.54 19.73 0.93
CA LEU A 75 -10.49 20.83 0.80
C LEU A 75 -11.91 20.37 1.14
N GLN A 76 -12.32 19.22 0.61
CA GLN A 76 -13.65 18.66 0.79
C GLN A 76 -13.59 17.12 0.71
N TYR A 77 -14.25 16.44 1.63
CA TYR A 77 -14.49 14.99 1.51
C TYR A 77 -15.71 14.76 0.61
N LEU A 78 -15.63 13.74 -0.24
CA LEU A 78 -16.65 13.43 -1.24
C LEU A 78 -17.50 12.21 -0.86
N ASP A 79 -17.32 11.65 0.35
CA ASP A 79 -18.02 10.48 0.93
C ASP A 79 -18.81 9.68 -0.11
N GLN A 80 -18.18 8.62 -0.63
CA GLN A 80 -18.79 7.74 -1.62
C GLN A 80 -19.74 6.73 -0.99
#